data_AF-A0A6L6LAG3-F1
#
_entry.id   AF-A0A6L6LAG3-F1
#
_cell.length_a   1.000
_cell.length_b   1.000
_cell.length_c   1.000
_cell.angle_alpha   90.00
_cell.angle_beta   90.00
_cell.angle_gamma   90.00
#
_symmetry.space_group_name_H-M   'P 1'
#
loop_
_entity.id
_entity.type
_entity.pdbx_description
1 polymer ?
#
loop_
_entity_poly.entity_id
_entity_poly.type
_entity_poly.pdbx_seq_one_letter_code
_entity_poly.pdbx_strand_id
1 'polypeptide(L)'
;MTLEEFLQNYGGNACISIDGYCEEANYDFWTDVKDWELSDNNPNHYKPTCIARESWWDKVKDREIKNWNIIGGGMDKVELWINLEK
;
A
#
# COMPACT_ATOMS: atom_id res chain seq x y z
N MET A 1 8.46 -11.45 -8.75
CA MET A 1 7.35 -10.46 -8.87
C MET A 1 7.67 -9.33 -7.92
N THR A 2 7.74 -8.10 -8.45
CA THR A 2 8.09 -6.92 -7.66
C THR A 2 6.93 -6.49 -6.76
N LEU A 3 7.22 -5.68 -5.75
CA LEU A 3 6.22 -5.10 -4.86
C LEU A 3 5.17 -4.29 -5.65
N GLU A 4 5.62 -3.42 -6.56
CA GLU A 4 4.71 -2.59 -7.35
C GLU A 4 3.79 -3.45 -8.24
N GLU A 5 4.34 -4.41 -8.98
CA GLU A 5 3.56 -5.33 -9.81
C GLU A 5 2.54 -6.11 -8.97
N PHE A 6 2.92 -6.55 -7.77
CA PHE A 6 2.03 -7.27 -6.89
C PHE A 6 0.86 -6.42 -6.41
N LEU A 7 1.12 -5.20 -5.92
CA LEU A 7 0.07 -4.30 -5.43
C LEU A 7 -0.89 -3.89 -6.55
N GLN A 8 -0.37 -3.61 -7.74
CA GLN A 8 -1.18 -3.34 -8.92
C GLN A 8 -2.09 -4.53 -9.29
N ASN A 9 -1.56 -5.76 -9.22
CA ASN A 9 -2.32 -6.98 -9.52
C ASN A 9 -3.32 -7.35 -8.42
N TYR A 10 -3.03 -7.04 -7.15
CA TYR A 10 -3.93 -7.33 -6.03
C TYR A 10 -5.25 -6.57 -6.17
N GLY A 11 -5.18 -5.29 -6.53
CA GLY A 11 -6.35 -4.45 -6.77
C GLY A 11 -7.12 -4.09 -5.50
N GLY A 12 -7.80 -2.94 -5.52
CA GLY A 12 -8.60 -2.45 -4.38
C GLY A 12 -7.80 -1.66 -3.36
N ASN A 13 -8.40 -1.42 -2.19
CA ASN A 13 -7.80 -0.73 -1.05
C ASN A 13 -7.60 -1.74 0.09
N ALA A 14 -6.39 -1.80 0.65
CA ALA A 14 -6.06 -2.72 1.72
C ALA A 14 -5.30 -2.01 2.84
N CYS A 15 -5.48 -2.52 4.06
CA CYS A 15 -4.54 -2.29 5.15
C CYS A 15 -3.28 -3.10 4.84
N ILE A 16 -2.11 -2.47 4.86
CA ILE A 16 -0.84 -3.06 4.44
C ILE A 16 0.20 -2.91 5.55
N SER A 17 0.91 -4.00 5.80
CA SER A 17 2.19 -3.99 6.51
C SER A 17 3.30 -4.53 5.64
N ILE A 18 4.40 -3.78 5.55
CA ILE A 18 5.62 -4.19 4.87
C ILE A 18 6.74 -4.16 5.90
N ASP A 19 7.34 -5.32 6.16
CA ASP A 19 8.37 -5.48 7.18
C ASP A 19 9.52 -4.47 7.00
N GLY A 20 9.69 -3.59 7.99
CA GLY A 20 10.69 -2.52 8.00
C GLY A 20 10.30 -1.20 7.31
N TYR A 21 9.08 -1.05 6.80
CA TYR A 21 8.64 0.14 6.04
C TYR A 21 7.33 0.75 6.53
N CYS A 22 6.29 -0.06 6.76
CA CYS A 22 5.03 0.41 7.33
C CYS A 22 4.29 -0.73 8.07
N GLU A 23 3.43 -0.36 9.01
CA GLU A 23 2.61 -1.26 9.82
C GLU A 23 1.17 -0.76 9.82
N GLU A 24 0.22 -1.63 9.48
CA GLU A 24 -1.23 -1.38 9.43
C GLU A 24 -1.65 -0.12 8.66
N ALA A 25 -0.91 0.23 7.59
CA ALA A 25 -1.14 1.45 6.82
C ALA A 25 -2.21 1.26 5.75
N ASN A 26 -3.12 2.22 5.62
CA ASN A 26 -4.17 2.18 4.59
C ASN A 26 -3.83 3.18 3.48
N TYR A 27 -3.82 2.70 2.24
CA TYR A 27 -3.58 3.52 1.06
C TYR A 27 -4.75 3.39 0.07
N ASP A 28 -5.12 4.52 -0.53
CA ASP A 28 -6.15 4.58 -1.56
C ASP A 28 -5.56 4.26 -2.95
N PHE A 29 -4.27 4.54 -3.15
CA PHE A 29 -3.57 4.34 -4.42
C PHE A 29 -2.26 3.58 -4.25
N TRP A 30 -1.99 2.67 -5.19
CA TRP A 30 -0.76 1.87 -5.26
C TRP A 30 0.32 2.48 -6.14
N THR A 31 -0.08 3.25 -7.14
CA THR A 31 0.81 3.89 -8.10
C THR A 31 0.80 5.39 -7.89
N ASP A 32 1.83 6.06 -8.43
CA ASP A 32 1.84 7.51 -8.43
C ASP A 32 0.64 8.06 -9.20
N VAL A 33 0.00 9.05 -8.60
CA VAL A 33 -1.23 9.69 -9.06
C VAL A 33 -1.03 11.20 -9.08
N LYS A 34 -1.88 11.92 -9.80
CA LYS A 34 -1.73 13.38 -9.91
C LYS A 34 -2.07 14.03 -8.57
N ASP A 35 -1.40 15.14 -8.24
CA ASP A 35 -1.59 15.82 -6.94
C ASP A 35 -3.05 16.20 -6.64
N TRP A 36 -3.84 16.53 -7.67
CA TRP A 36 -5.26 16.85 -7.48
C TRP A 36 -6.09 15.64 -7.04
N GLU A 37 -5.65 14.41 -7.32
CA GLU A 37 -6.30 13.17 -6.84
C GLU A 37 -6.03 12.90 -5.36
N LEU A 38 -4.98 13.51 -4.80
CA LEU A 38 -4.65 13.47 -3.37
C LEU A 38 -5.14 14.71 -2.63
N SER A 39 -5.93 15.55 -3.29
CA SER A 39 -6.53 16.73 -2.68
C SER A 39 -7.71 16.33 -1.78
N ASP A 40 -7.81 17.02 -0.65
CA ASP A 40 -8.98 17.00 0.25
C ASP A 40 -10.18 17.80 -0.31
N ASN A 41 -10.04 18.36 -1.51
CA ASN A 41 -11.11 19.08 -2.23
C ASN A 41 -12.09 18.10 -2.91
N ASN A 42 -12.71 17.24 -2.12
CA ASN A 42 -13.82 16.37 -2.52
C ASN A 42 -15.01 16.54 -1.55
N PRO A 43 -16.23 16.12 -1.93
CA PRO A 43 -17.42 16.33 -1.11
C PRO A 43 -17.35 15.77 0.33
N ASN A 44 -16.45 14.81 0.58
CA ASN A 44 -16.26 14.18 1.88
C ASN A 44 -15.14 14.83 2.71
N HIS A 45 -14.43 15.84 2.17
CA HIS A 45 -13.23 16.43 2.77
C HIS A 45 -12.19 15.40 3.24
N TYR A 46 -12.18 14.25 2.58
CA TYR A 46 -11.25 13.15 2.87
C TYR A 46 -9.95 13.42 2.13
N LYS A 47 -8.78 13.26 2.77
CA LYS A 47 -7.50 13.38 2.08
C LYS A 47 -7.02 11.98 1.66
N PRO A 48 -7.00 11.64 0.36
CA PRO A 48 -6.55 10.33 -0.07
C PRO A 48 -5.05 10.14 0.15
N THR A 49 -4.64 8.89 0.36
CA THR A 49 -3.24 8.49 0.57
C THR A 49 -2.75 7.59 -0.56
N CYS A 50 -1.45 7.62 -0.84
CA CYS A 50 -0.84 6.84 -1.92
C CYS A 50 0.50 6.28 -1.42
N ILE A 51 0.68 4.96 -1.51
CA ILE A 51 1.93 4.31 -1.08
C ILE A 51 3.11 4.77 -1.92
N ALA A 52 2.88 5.12 -3.19
CA ALA A 52 3.93 5.59 -4.09
C ALA A 52 4.49 6.97 -3.72
N ARG A 53 3.82 7.69 -2.79
CA ARG A 53 4.29 8.96 -2.23
C ARG A 53 5.09 8.79 -0.94
N GLU A 54 5.22 7.58 -0.42
CA GLU A 54 6.04 7.31 0.75
C GLU A 54 7.53 7.55 0.45
N SER A 55 8.22 8.17 1.40
CA SER A 55 9.64 8.56 1.23
C SER A 55 10.59 7.38 0.98
N TRP A 56 10.15 6.16 1.31
CA TRP A 56 10.88 4.92 1.13
C TRP A 56 10.47 4.13 -0.12
N TRP A 57 9.37 4.51 -0.80
CA TRP A 57 8.77 3.73 -1.89
C TRP A 57 9.77 3.42 -3.02
N ASP A 58 10.49 4.44 -3.51
CA ASP A 58 11.46 4.28 -4.60
C ASP A 58 12.60 3.31 -4.27
N LYS A 59 12.84 3.02 -2.99
CA LYS A 59 13.87 2.05 -2.56
C LYS A 59 13.39 0.60 -2.64
N VAL A 60 12.07 0.38 -2.72
CA VAL A 60 11.49 -0.95 -2.53
C VAL A 60 10.49 -1.38 -3.60
N LYS A 61 9.95 -0.46 -4.39
CA LYS A 61 8.92 -0.76 -5.41
C LYS A 61 9.35 -1.87 -6.37
N ASP A 62 10.64 -1.89 -6.73
CA ASP A 62 11.26 -2.86 -7.64
C ASP A 62 11.81 -4.11 -6.93
N ARG A 63 11.70 -4.20 -5.58
CA ARG A 63 12.16 -5.37 -4.83
C ARG A 63 11.17 -6.52 -4.99
N GLU A 64 11.70 -7.74 -5.04
CA GLU A 64 10.89 -8.93 -5.12
C GLU A 64 10.22 -9.26 -3.78
N ILE A 65 9.00 -9.77 -3.85
CA ILE A 65 8.30 -10.31 -2.69
C ILE A 65 8.88 -11.67 -2.33
N LYS A 66 9.35 -11.81 -1.09
CA LYS A 66 9.81 -13.06 -0.53
C LYS A 66 8.64 -13.96 -0.13
N ASN A 67 7.70 -13.39 0.60
CA ASN A 67 6.44 -14.02 0.95
C ASN A 67 5.42 -12.94 1.33
N TRP A 68 4.15 -13.33 1.32
CA TRP A 68 3.05 -12.49 1.74
C TRP A 68 1.96 -13.36 2.34
N ASN A 69 1.12 -12.79 3.20
CA ASN A 69 -0.07 -13.42 3.75
C ASN A 69 -1.17 -12.38 3.94
N ILE A 70 -2.41 -12.85 3.93
CA ILE A 70 -3.53 -12.06 4.44
C ILE A 70 -3.73 -12.47 5.89
N ILE A 71 -3.68 -11.49 6.79
CA ILE A 71 -3.90 -11.67 8.23
C ILE A 71 -5.11 -10.85 8.69
N GLY A 72 -5.54 -11.10 9.93
CA GLY A 72 -6.76 -10.51 10.49
C GLY A 72 -8.04 -11.17 9.95
N GLY A 73 -9.13 -10.40 9.93
CA GLY A 73 -10.46 -10.88 9.56
C GLY A 73 -11.34 -11.27 10.77
N GLY A 74 -12.65 -11.32 10.55
CA GLY A 74 -13.63 -11.51 11.64
C GLY A 74 -13.93 -10.19 12.35
N MET A 75 -13.47 -10.02 13.58
CA MET A 75 -13.60 -8.73 14.32
C MET A 75 -12.48 -7.75 13.96
N ASP A 76 -11.34 -8.25 13.48
CA ASP A 76 -10.18 -7.44 13.13
C ASP A 76 -10.20 -7.06 11.64
N LYS A 77 -9.58 -5.93 11.30
CA LYS A 77 -9.45 -5.50 9.91
C LYS A 77 -8.60 -6.50 9.13
N VAL A 78 -8.99 -6.74 7.88
CA VAL A 78 -8.19 -7.58 6.97
C VAL A 78 -6.95 -6.78 6.57
N GLU A 79 -5.78 -7.42 6.68
CA GLU A 79 -4.48 -6.81 6.41
C GLU A 79 -3.64 -7.70 5.48
N LEU A 80 -2.96 -7.05 4.54
CA LEU A 80 -1.98 -7.65 3.66
C LEU A 80 -0.58 -7.46 4.26
N TRP A 81 0.00 -8.55 4.76
CA TRP A 81 1.34 -8.56 5.32
C TRP A 81 2.35 -9.05 4.27
N ILE A 82 3.39 -8.26 4.02
CA ILE A 82 4.37 -8.50 2.95
C ILE A 82 5.79 -8.47 3.51
N ASN A 83 6.59 -9.46 3.13
CA ASN A 83 8.02 -9.48 3.35
C ASN A 83 8.78 -9.44 2.02
N LEU A 84 9.80 -8.58 1.94
CA LEU A 84 10.58 -8.36 0.72
C LEU A 84 11.92 -9.11 0.77
N GLU A 85 12.40 -9.55 -0.39
CA GLU A 85 13.74 -10.12 -0.50
C GLU A 85 14.81 -9.07 -0.17
N LYS A 86 15.85 -9.50 0.54
CA LYS A 86 16.91 -8.61 1.08
C LYS A 86 17.66 -7.84 0.02
#